data_AF-A0A7S7NX88-F1
#
_entry.id   AF-A0A7S7NX88-F1
#
_cell.length_a   1.000
_cell.length_b   1.000
_cell.length_c   1.000
_cell.angle_alpha   90.00
_cell.angle_beta   90.00
_cell.angle_gamma   90.00
#
_symmetry.space_group_name_H-M   'P 1'
#
loop_
_entity.id
_entity.type
_entity.pdbx_description
1 polymer ?
#
loop_
_entity_poly.entity_id
_entity_poly.type
_entity_poly.pdbx_seq_one_letter_code
_entity_poly.pdbx_strand_id
1 'polypeptide(L)'
;MNPNRSLFARFAFITMWIFIFALSCEKSLELPGIGSLGRVTGALAMGAGLVAILAEGRFRIPSPAHIALMLVVLWSSLTYRWTVSTAATEERITTYVQLLFIVVLIWQLCLEVTDAKLLMAAYVLGTLVPALDTFRRYLTAQETFYQRYATVGFDPNDLALTLAISIPMSLYLAANSGPLLTWCCRLQLLAVVATILLTASRSGTVAMTVAFSFALVLWHGAPRKQKMLSAAAAGVMACIMIAAVPASSWLRIATLGSEVKEGTLNSRTVLWGAGVRALGDVPLQGVGAGAYPDAIASVVGRPQTWTPVAHNTFLSLLVETGFIGFSLFLAFFGMLLWTAFRMQGQSRWMWLACLLAWTIGVSALTWENRKPTWMIFGLLLAHSAARAPALASPGKRQALPMTPVWRMS
;
A
#
# COMPACT_ATOMS: atom_id res chain seq x y z
N MET A 1 -8.61 -11.81 18.93
CA MET A 1 -9.86 -11.08 18.59
C MET A 1 -10.75 -11.04 19.81
N ASN A 2 -11.59 -10.01 19.93
CA ASN A 2 -12.55 -9.91 21.02
C ASN A 2 -13.53 -11.10 21.03
N PRO A 3 -13.62 -11.86 22.14
CA PRO A 3 -14.51 -13.01 22.25
C PRO A 3 -16.00 -12.64 22.20
N ASN A 4 -16.36 -11.36 22.27
CA ASN A 4 -17.76 -10.93 22.17
C ASN A 4 -18.22 -10.61 20.74
N ARG A 5 -17.35 -10.77 19.73
CA ARG A 5 -17.74 -10.61 18.32
C ARG A 5 -18.71 -11.70 17.88
N SER A 6 -19.72 -11.32 17.08
CA SER A 6 -20.64 -12.25 16.43
C SER A 6 -19.89 -13.24 15.53
N LEU A 7 -20.50 -14.39 15.24
CA LEU A 7 -19.92 -15.37 14.31
C LEU A 7 -19.64 -14.75 12.93
N PHE A 8 -20.58 -13.94 12.42
CA PHE A 8 -20.45 -13.26 11.13
C PHE A 8 -19.27 -12.28 11.11
N ALA A 9 -19.13 -11.42 12.12
CA ALA A 9 -18.00 -10.49 12.18
C ALA A 9 -16.65 -11.19 12.40
N ARG A 10 -16.64 -12.31 13.12
CA ARG A 10 -15.42 -13.13 13.23
C ARG A 10 -15.02 -13.70 11.87
N PHE A 11 -15.97 -14.30 11.16
CA PHE A 11 -15.73 -14.86 9.83
C PHE A 11 -15.28 -13.78 8.84
N ALA A 12 -15.98 -12.64 8.79
CA ALA A 12 -15.62 -11.51 7.94
C ALA A 12 -14.21 -10.99 8.23
N PHE A 13 -13.83 -10.86 9.50
CA PHE A 13 -12.50 -10.43 9.87
C PHE A 13 -11.42 -11.46 9.51
N ILE A 14 -11.68 -12.76 9.66
CA ILE A 14 -10.76 -13.82 9.21
C ILE A 14 -10.56 -13.74 7.70
N THR A 15 -11.64 -13.60 6.92
CA THR A 15 -11.53 -13.43 5.46
C THR A 15 -10.77 -12.16 5.07
N MET A 16 -10.96 -11.06 5.80
CA MET A 16 -10.18 -9.83 5.63
C MET A 16 -8.70 -10.04 5.95
N TRP A 17 -8.39 -10.79 7.01
CA TRP A 17 -7.01 -11.14 7.36
C TRP A 17 -6.36 -11.95 6.23
N ILE A 18 -7.04 -12.96 5.72
CA ILE A 18 -6.56 -13.79 4.59
C ILE A 18 -6.36 -12.93 3.34
N PHE A 19 -7.30 -12.02 3.05
CA PHE A 19 -7.18 -11.10 1.94
C PHE A 19 -5.95 -10.19 2.08
N ILE A 20 -5.75 -9.55 3.24
CA ILE A 20 -4.59 -8.67 3.47
C ILE A 20 -3.27 -9.45 3.44
N PHE A 21 -3.25 -10.70 3.88
CA PHE A 21 -2.12 -11.60 3.68
C PHE A 21 -1.87 -11.85 2.18
N ALA A 22 -2.93 -12.13 1.41
CA ALA A 22 -2.83 -12.37 -0.02
C ALA A 22 -2.44 -11.13 -0.83
N LEU A 23 -2.71 -9.91 -0.33
CA LEU A 23 -2.37 -8.65 -1.02
C LEU A 23 -0.88 -8.53 -1.34
N SER A 24 -0.01 -9.00 -0.45
CA SER A 24 1.44 -8.90 -0.63
C SER A 24 2.01 -10.02 -1.52
N CYS A 25 1.25 -11.08 -1.82
CA CYS A 25 1.68 -12.20 -2.65
C CYS A 25 0.77 -12.49 -3.87
N GLU A 26 -0.15 -11.57 -4.18
CA GLU A 26 -1.25 -11.79 -5.14
C GLU A 26 -0.79 -12.26 -6.53
N LYS A 27 0.31 -11.72 -7.06
CA LYS A 27 0.80 -12.08 -8.40
C LYS A 27 1.67 -13.35 -8.43
N SER A 28 2.06 -13.85 -7.25
CA SER A 28 2.88 -15.06 -7.12
C SER A 28 2.05 -16.34 -7.13
N LEU A 29 0.74 -16.23 -6.86
CA LEU A 29 -0.18 -17.35 -6.67
C LEU A 29 -1.42 -17.17 -7.56
N GLU A 30 -1.28 -17.52 -8.83
CA GLU A 30 -2.41 -17.65 -9.76
C GLU A 30 -2.96 -19.08 -9.72
N LEU A 31 -4.27 -19.21 -9.49
CA LEU A 31 -4.96 -20.49 -9.53
C LEU A 31 -5.49 -20.73 -10.95
N PRO A 32 -5.12 -21.86 -11.61
CA PRO A 32 -5.62 -22.18 -12.94
C PRO A 32 -7.16 -22.16 -12.99
N GLY A 33 -7.73 -21.37 -13.92
CA GLY A 33 -9.17 -21.26 -14.14
C GLY A 33 -9.96 -20.38 -13.15
N ILE A 34 -9.36 -19.96 -12.03
CA ILE A 34 -10.05 -19.19 -10.97
C ILE A 34 -9.52 -17.74 -10.88
N GLY A 35 -8.24 -17.52 -11.25
CA GLY A 35 -7.58 -16.22 -11.24
C GLY A 35 -6.65 -16.02 -10.04
N SER A 36 -6.25 -14.77 -9.76
CA SER A 36 -5.33 -14.48 -8.65
C SER A 36 -5.94 -14.78 -7.29
N LEU A 37 -5.11 -15.26 -6.35
CA LEU A 37 -5.53 -15.51 -4.97
C LEU A 37 -6.14 -14.24 -4.32
N GLY A 38 -5.60 -13.06 -4.64
CA GLY A 38 -6.12 -11.78 -4.16
C GLY A 38 -7.52 -11.46 -4.65
N ARG A 39 -7.90 -11.87 -5.88
CA ARG A 39 -9.26 -11.69 -6.40
C ARG A 39 -10.27 -12.55 -5.66
N VAL A 40 -9.95 -13.82 -5.43
CA VAL A 40 -10.83 -14.78 -4.73
C VAL A 40 -11.00 -14.38 -3.27
N THR A 41 -9.89 -14.16 -2.57
CA THR A 41 -9.91 -13.78 -1.15
C THR A 41 -10.54 -12.39 -0.95
N GLY A 42 -10.33 -11.47 -1.89
CA GLY A 42 -10.98 -10.17 -1.91
C GLY A 42 -12.49 -10.28 -2.06
N ALA A 43 -12.98 -11.05 -3.03
CA ALA A 43 -14.42 -11.28 -3.22
C ALA A 43 -15.06 -11.92 -1.98
N LEU A 44 -14.40 -12.92 -1.39
CA LEU A 44 -14.86 -13.55 -0.15
C LEU A 44 -14.89 -12.57 1.02
N ALA A 45 -13.83 -11.76 1.21
CA ALA A 45 -13.80 -10.74 2.25
C ALA A 45 -14.90 -9.69 2.06
N MET A 46 -15.16 -9.27 0.83
CA MET A 46 -16.23 -8.32 0.52
C MET A 46 -17.61 -8.91 0.83
N GLY A 47 -17.90 -10.14 0.38
CA GLY A 47 -19.17 -10.81 0.63
C GLY A 47 -19.41 -11.07 2.12
N ALA A 48 -18.43 -11.67 2.81
CA ALA A 48 -18.50 -11.93 4.25
C ALA A 48 -18.64 -10.63 5.06
N GLY A 49 -17.92 -9.58 4.63
CA GLY A 49 -18.00 -8.23 5.18
C GLY A 49 -19.39 -7.62 5.09
N LEU A 50 -20.01 -7.67 3.91
CA LEU A 50 -21.38 -7.18 3.71
C LEU A 50 -22.37 -7.94 4.59
N VAL A 51 -22.29 -9.27 4.61
CA VAL A 51 -23.15 -10.11 5.47
C VAL A 51 -22.99 -9.74 6.94
N ALA A 52 -21.76 -9.54 7.42
CA ALA A 52 -21.51 -9.14 8.80
C ALA A 52 -22.10 -7.77 9.12
N ILE A 53 -21.94 -6.76 8.24
CA ILE A 53 -22.50 -5.42 8.43
C ILE A 53 -24.03 -5.47 8.48
N LEU A 54 -24.66 -6.22 7.56
CA LEU A 54 -26.12 -6.36 7.50
C LEU A 54 -26.67 -7.14 8.71
N ALA A 55 -26.03 -8.25 9.08
CA ALA A 55 -26.46 -9.08 10.20
C ALA A 55 -26.32 -8.39 11.56
N GLU A 56 -25.28 -7.56 11.73
CA GLU A 56 -25.10 -6.79 12.97
C GLU A 56 -25.97 -5.53 13.01
N GLY A 57 -26.47 -5.05 11.87
CA GLY A 57 -27.30 -3.86 11.77
C GLY A 57 -26.60 -2.58 12.25
N ARG A 58 -25.26 -2.58 12.28
CA ARG A 58 -24.44 -1.47 12.78
C ARG A 58 -23.48 -1.02 11.70
N PHE A 59 -23.55 0.26 11.37
CA PHE A 59 -22.63 0.90 10.43
C PHE A 59 -21.85 2.00 11.12
N ARG A 60 -20.52 1.88 11.14
CA ARG A 60 -19.62 2.89 11.67
C ARG A 60 -19.54 4.06 10.68
N ILE A 61 -19.91 5.25 11.13
CA ILE A 61 -19.92 6.46 10.30
C ILE A 61 -18.50 6.73 9.74
N PRO A 62 -18.35 6.97 8.42
CA PRO A 62 -17.06 7.30 7.82
C PRO A 62 -16.50 8.63 8.37
N SER A 63 -15.19 8.71 8.56
CA SER A 63 -14.53 9.96 8.97
C SER A 63 -14.44 10.97 7.80
N PRO A 64 -14.12 12.26 8.05
CA PRO A 64 -13.91 13.25 6.98
C PRO A 64 -12.89 12.81 5.91
N ALA A 65 -11.85 12.06 6.30
CA ALA A 65 -10.88 11.51 5.36
C ALA A 65 -11.51 10.46 4.41
N HIS A 66 -12.48 9.67 4.88
CA HIS A 66 -13.23 8.76 4.00
C HIS A 66 -14.09 9.54 3.01
N ILE A 67 -14.72 10.64 3.44
CA ILE A 67 -15.49 11.51 2.55
C ILE A 67 -14.59 12.13 1.47
N ALA A 68 -13.42 12.64 1.86
CA ALA A 68 -12.43 13.15 0.90
C ALA A 68 -12.01 12.07 -0.11
N LEU A 69 -11.78 10.83 0.33
CA LEU A 69 -11.48 9.71 -0.56
C LEU A 69 -12.64 9.36 -1.49
N MET A 70 -13.89 9.38 -0.99
CA MET A 70 -15.09 9.18 -1.81
C MET A 70 -15.21 10.28 -2.88
N LEU A 71 -14.86 11.52 -2.57
CA LEU A 71 -14.83 12.62 -3.55
C LEU A 71 -13.75 12.41 -4.62
N VAL A 72 -12.58 11.86 -4.26
CA VAL A 72 -11.54 11.47 -5.26
C VAL A 72 -12.07 10.40 -6.21
N VAL A 73 -12.75 9.37 -5.69
CA VAL A 73 -13.36 8.31 -6.51
C VAL A 73 -14.50 8.85 -7.37
N LEU A 74 -15.35 9.70 -6.80
CA LEU A 74 -16.44 10.35 -7.53
C LEU A 74 -15.89 11.21 -8.68
N TRP A 75 -14.90 12.06 -8.41
CA TRP A 75 -14.27 12.87 -9.44
C TRP A 75 -13.68 12.01 -10.55
N SER A 76 -12.93 10.97 -10.18
CA SER A 76 -12.37 10.01 -11.13
C SER A 76 -13.46 9.31 -11.96
N SER A 77 -14.64 9.06 -11.37
CA SER A 77 -15.81 8.53 -12.09
C SER A 77 -16.42 9.52 -13.07
N LEU A 78 -16.49 10.80 -12.70
CA LEU A 78 -16.97 11.86 -13.57
C LEU A 78 -16.09 12.04 -14.81
N THR A 79 -14.78 11.76 -14.71
CA THR A 79 -13.87 11.84 -15.87
C THR A 79 -14.27 10.95 -17.03
N TYR A 80 -15.08 9.91 -16.81
CA TYR A 80 -15.66 9.08 -17.88
C TYR A 80 -16.40 9.91 -18.95
N ARG A 81 -16.94 11.07 -18.58
CA ARG A 81 -17.71 11.93 -19.50
C ARG A 81 -16.85 12.62 -20.56
N TRP A 82 -15.54 12.77 -20.32
CA TRP A 82 -14.62 13.46 -21.22
C TRP A 82 -13.30 12.71 -21.44
N THR A 83 -13.21 11.45 -20.99
CA THR A 83 -11.98 10.67 -21.08
C THR A 83 -11.56 10.43 -22.53
N VAL A 84 -10.25 10.47 -22.77
CA VAL A 84 -9.65 10.08 -24.06
C VAL A 84 -9.59 8.56 -24.24
N SER A 85 -9.85 7.78 -23.18
CA SER A 85 -9.86 6.32 -23.20
C SER A 85 -10.97 5.75 -22.32
N THR A 86 -12.12 5.45 -22.94
CA THR A 86 -13.30 4.96 -22.24
C THR A 86 -13.05 3.63 -21.53
N ALA A 87 -12.39 2.68 -22.20
CA ALA A 87 -12.08 1.37 -21.64
C ALA A 87 -11.15 1.45 -20.42
N ALA A 88 -10.06 2.21 -20.52
CA ALA A 88 -9.11 2.36 -19.41
C ALA A 88 -9.75 3.08 -18.22
N THR A 89 -10.60 4.08 -18.48
CA THR A 89 -11.33 4.79 -17.42
C THR A 89 -12.38 3.93 -16.75
N GLU A 90 -13.11 3.10 -17.49
CA GLU A 90 -14.06 2.15 -16.91
C GLU A 90 -13.37 1.13 -15.97
N GLU A 91 -12.23 0.57 -16.41
CA GLU A 91 -11.41 -0.32 -15.58
C GLU A 91 -10.91 0.40 -14.32
N ARG A 92 -10.46 1.66 -14.46
CA ARG A 92 -9.98 2.46 -13.34
C ARG A 92 -11.08 2.77 -12.33
N ILE A 93 -12.28 3.14 -12.80
CA ILE A 93 -13.44 3.42 -11.95
C ILE A 93 -13.81 2.16 -11.17
N THR A 94 -13.93 1.03 -11.86
CA THR A 94 -14.24 -0.28 -11.24
C THR A 94 -13.21 -0.60 -10.15
N THR A 95 -11.93 -0.41 -10.46
CA THR A 95 -10.84 -0.62 -9.51
C THR A 95 -10.95 0.31 -8.29
N TYR A 96 -11.17 1.61 -8.49
CA TYR A 96 -11.31 2.57 -7.39
C TYR A 96 -12.52 2.31 -6.50
N VAL A 97 -13.65 1.89 -7.06
CA VAL A 97 -14.83 1.50 -6.27
C VAL A 97 -14.53 0.28 -5.41
N GLN A 98 -13.87 -0.75 -5.96
CA GLN A 98 -13.46 -1.93 -5.20
C GLN A 98 -12.45 -1.58 -4.09
N LEU A 99 -11.49 -0.72 -4.38
CA LEU A 99 -10.48 -0.28 -3.41
C LEU A 99 -11.08 0.59 -2.30
N LEU A 100 -12.01 1.48 -2.63
CA LEU A 100 -12.79 2.25 -1.65
C LEU A 100 -13.59 1.31 -0.74
N PHE A 101 -14.20 0.28 -1.33
CA PHE A 101 -14.92 -0.72 -0.55
C PHE A 101 -14.00 -1.45 0.44
N ILE A 102 -12.77 -1.81 0.04
CA ILE A 102 -11.76 -2.38 0.96
C ILE A 102 -11.44 -1.43 2.10
N VAL A 103 -11.24 -0.13 1.84
CA VAL A 103 -10.99 0.88 2.88
C VAL A 103 -12.15 0.95 3.87
N VAL A 104 -13.38 1.03 3.37
CA VAL A 104 -14.59 1.04 4.20
C VAL A 104 -14.70 -0.27 5.00
N LEU A 105 -14.41 -1.41 4.39
CA LEU A 105 -14.52 -2.69 5.08
C LEU A 105 -13.47 -2.85 6.20
N ILE A 106 -12.23 -2.39 5.98
CA ILE A 106 -11.23 -2.28 7.05
C ILE A 106 -11.76 -1.37 8.17
N TRP A 107 -12.35 -0.23 7.85
CA TRP A 107 -12.93 0.71 8.82
C TRP A 107 -14.07 0.09 9.65
N GLN A 108 -14.94 -0.71 9.02
CA GLN A 108 -16.06 -1.39 9.69
C GLN A 108 -15.58 -2.55 10.58
N LEU A 109 -14.63 -3.36 10.11
CA LEU A 109 -14.21 -4.59 10.81
C LEU A 109 -13.09 -4.38 11.84
N CYS A 110 -12.28 -3.32 11.70
CA CYS A 110 -11.17 -3.00 12.60
C CYS A 110 -11.63 -1.98 13.66
N LEU A 111 -12.11 -2.49 14.80
CA LEU A 111 -12.69 -1.70 15.88
C LEU A 111 -11.72 -1.48 17.04
N GLU A 112 -10.75 -2.36 17.22
CA GLU A 112 -9.78 -2.35 18.31
C GLU A 112 -8.34 -2.25 17.80
N VAL A 113 -7.44 -1.83 18.69
CA VAL A 113 -5.99 -1.78 18.41
C VAL A 113 -5.45 -3.18 18.08
N THR A 114 -5.99 -4.22 18.72
CA THR A 114 -5.63 -5.62 18.45
C THR A 114 -5.99 -6.02 17.02
N ASP A 115 -7.13 -5.55 16.50
CA ASP A 115 -7.55 -5.84 15.13
C ASP A 115 -6.58 -5.23 14.12
N ALA A 116 -6.20 -3.96 14.33
CA ALA A 116 -5.22 -3.29 13.51
C ALA A 116 -3.87 -4.03 13.50
N LYS A 117 -3.40 -4.49 14.68
CA LYS A 117 -2.18 -5.30 14.80
C LYS A 117 -2.29 -6.63 14.06
N LEU A 118 -3.46 -7.29 14.10
CA LEU A 118 -3.67 -8.55 13.39
C LEU A 118 -3.63 -8.35 11.87
N LEU A 119 -4.24 -7.29 11.34
CA LEU A 119 -4.19 -6.98 9.91
C LEU A 119 -2.79 -6.51 9.47
N MET A 120 -2.06 -5.76 10.30
CA MET A 120 -0.63 -5.49 10.06
C MET A 120 0.17 -6.78 10.00
N ALA A 121 -0.07 -7.71 10.93
CA ALA A 121 0.60 -9.00 10.95
C ALA A 121 0.27 -9.83 9.70
N ALA A 122 -0.98 -9.78 9.21
CA ALA A 122 -1.35 -10.40 7.94
C ALA A 122 -0.49 -9.89 6.79
N TYR A 123 -0.37 -8.57 6.64
CA TYR A 123 0.42 -7.96 5.58
C TYR A 123 1.90 -8.32 5.71
N VAL A 124 2.47 -8.18 6.92
CA VAL A 124 3.88 -8.51 7.23
C VAL A 124 4.17 -9.98 6.93
N LEU A 125 3.34 -10.91 7.39
CA LEU A 125 3.54 -12.34 7.13
C LEU A 125 3.36 -12.67 5.64
N GLY A 126 2.40 -12.03 4.96
CA GLY A 126 2.19 -12.23 3.53
C GLY A 126 3.40 -11.85 2.69
N THR A 127 4.16 -10.83 3.11
CA THR A 127 5.39 -10.41 2.39
C THR A 127 6.52 -11.45 2.43
N LEU A 128 6.45 -12.45 3.31
CA LEU A 128 7.41 -13.55 3.32
C LEU A 128 7.29 -14.43 2.08
N VAL A 129 6.08 -14.60 1.54
CA VAL A 129 5.85 -15.46 0.36
C VAL A 129 6.63 -14.95 -0.87
N PRO A 130 6.47 -13.70 -1.33
CA PRO A 130 7.24 -13.19 -2.46
C PRO A 130 8.73 -13.03 -2.13
N ALA A 131 9.10 -12.80 -0.86
CA ALA A 131 10.49 -12.74 -0.44
C ALA A 131 11.20 -14.09 -0.58
N LEU A 132 10.58 -15.16 -0.09
CA LEU A 132 11.09 -16.53 -0.20
C LEU A 132 11.16 -16.99 -1.66
N ASP A 133 10.14 -16.69 -2.47
CA ASP A 133 10.17 -17.01 -3.90
C ASP A 133 11.27 -16.23 -4.64
N THR A 134 11.47 -14.95 -4.33
CA THR A 134 12.58 -14.16 -4.89
C THR A 134 13.93 -14.75 -4.49
N PHE A 135 14.09 -15.18 -3.25
CA PHE A 135 15.32 -15.81 -2.77
C PHE A 135 15.56 -17.16 -3.45
N ARG A 136 14.52 -17.99 -3.60
CA ARG A 136 14.58 -19.23 -4.39
C ARG A 136 15.06 -18.95 -5.81
N ARG A 137 14.45 -17.97 -6.48
CA ARG A 137 14.83 -17.57 -7.84
C ARG A 137 16.28 -17.12 -7.91
N TYR A 138 16.75 -16.35 -6.93
CA TYR A 138 18.16 -15.97 -6.81
C TYR A 138 19.08 -17.20 -6.70
N LEU A 139 18.78 -18.13 -5.79
CA LEU A 139 19.55 -19.37 -5.63
C LEU A 139 19.57 -20.24 -6.89
N THR A 140 18.50 -20.21 -7.68
CA THR A 140 18.40 -20.94 -8.95
C THR A 140 18.84 -20.12 -10.17
N ALA A 141 19.43 -18.93 -9.98
CA ALA A 141 19.84 -18.01 -11.04
C ALA A 141 18.72 -17.64 -12.04
N GLN A 142 17.47 -17.62 -11.58
CA GLN A 142 16.28 -17.28 -12.37
C GLN A 142 15.99 -15.79 -12.31
N GLU A 143 16.66 -15.04 -13.18
CA GLU A 143 16.48 -13.60 -13.30
C GLU A 143 15.06 -13.23 -13.79
N THR A 144 14.59 -12.05 -13.41
CA THR A 144 13.35 -11.45 -13.96
C THR A 144 13.68 -10.65 -15.22
N PHE A 145 14.64 -9.74 -15.13
CA PHE A 145 15.29 -9.06 -16.25
C PHE A 145 16.52 -8.30 -15.75
N TYR A 146 17.54 -8.13 -16.59
CA TYR A 146 18.75 -7.35 -16.32
C TYR A 146 19.41 -7.68 -14.95
N GLN A 147 19.61 -8.95 -14.62
CA GLN A 147 20.23 -9.37 -13.34
C GLN A 147 19.46 -8.94 -12.08
N ARG A 148 18.15 -8.72 -12.21
CA ARG A 148 17.25 -8.40 -11.11
C ARG A 148 16.42 -9.62 -10.75
N TYR A 149 16.18 -9.80 -9.46
CA TYR A 149 15.36 -10.89 -8.93
C TYR A 149 14.09 -10.33 -8.31
N ALA A 150 12.95 -10.87 -8.71
CA ALA A 150 11.66 -10.63 -8.09
C ALA A 150 10.86 -11.94 -8.16
N THR A 151 9.85 -12.09 -7.32
CA THR A 151 8.91 -13.21 -7.43
C THR A 151 8.16 -13.17 -8.78
N VAL A 152 7.68 -14.31 -9.24
CA VAL A 152 6.88 -14.41 -10.48
C VAL A 152 5.72 -13.41 -10.46
N GLY A 153 5.45 -12.79 -11.62
CA GLY A 153 4.37 -11.80 -11.81
C GLY A 153 4.66 -10.39 -11.29
N PHE A 154 5.71 -10.18 -10.49
CA PHE A 154 6.06 -8.86 -9.97
C PHE A 154 7.10 -8.13 -10.83
N ASP A 155 6.85 -6.84 -11.07
CA ASP A 155 7.94 -5.91 -11.38
C ASP A 155 8.81 -5.75 -10.13
N PRO A 156 10.15 -5.77 -10.23
CA PRO A 156 10.99 -5.70 -9.04
C PRO A 156 10.86 -4.38 -8.27
N ASN A 157 10.43 -3.27 -8.91
CA ASN A 157 10.17 -2.03 -8.20
C ASN A 157 8.84 -2.07 -7.42
N ASP A 158 7.79 -2.64 -8.03
CA ASP A 158 6.52 -2.89 -7.35
C ASP A 158 6.73 -3.79 -6.11
N LEU A 159 7.51 -4.86 -6.27
CA LEU A 159 7.87 -5.74 -5.15
C LEU A 159 8.61 -4.98 -4.06
N ALA A 160 9.67 -4.24 -4.42
CA ALA A 160 10.48 -3.54 -3.44
C ALA A 160 9.68 -2.54 -2.60
N LEU A 161 8.75 -1.79 -3.21
CA LEU A 161 7.87 -0.88 -2.46
C LEU A 161 6.87 -1.65 -1.57
N THR A 162 6.27 -2.72 -2.09
CA THR A 162 5.36 -3.60 -1.31
C THR A 162 6.04 -4.09 -0.03
N LEU A 163 7.30 -4.54 -0.14
CA LEU A 163 8.09 -5.01 0.99
C LEU A 163 8.52 -3.85 1.90
N ALA A 164 8.94 -2.71 1.36
CA ALA A 164 9.40 -1.56 2.15
C ALA A 164 8.31 -1.02 3.09
N ILE A 165 7.05 -0.98 2.63
CA ILE A 165 5.89 -0.58 3.43
C ILE A 165 5.67 -1.48 4.65
N SER A 166 6.08 -2.75 4.60
CA SER A 166 5.93 -3.68 5.71
C SER A 166 6.91 -3.41 6.87
N ILE A 167 8.01 -2.70 6.61
CA ILE A 167 9.11 -2.52 7.58
C ILE A 167 8.65 -1.76 8.83
N PRO A 168 7.97 -0.59 8.76
CA PRO A 168 7.57 0.12 9.97
C PRO A 168 6.52 -0.68 10.74
N MET A 169 5.62 -1.39 10.05
CA MET A 169 4.63 -2.28 10.67
C MET A 169 5.30 -3.44 11.40
N SER A 170 6.31 -4.07 10.79
CA SER A 170 7.08 -5.17 11.37
C SER A 170 7.85 -4.73 12.62
N LEU A 171 8.50 -3.55 12.58
CA LEU A 171 9.15 -2.94 13.73
C LEU A 171 8.16 -2.62 14.86
N TYR A 172 6.99 -2.09 14.52
CA TYR A 172 5.94 -1.79 15.49
C TYR A 172 5.38 -3.05 16.15
N LEU A 173 5.11 -4.09 15.37
CA LEU A 173 4.65 -5.38 15.89
C LEU A 173 5.71 -6.03 16.78
N ALA A 174 6.98 -6.01 16.37
CA ALA A 174 8.09 -6.55 17.15
C ALA A 174 8.24 -5.88 18.53
N ALA A 175 7.95 -4.58 18.62
CA ALA A 175 8.02 -3.81 19.86
C ALA A 175 6.76 -3.92 20.74
N ASN A 176 5.62 -4.34 20.20
CA ASN A 176 4.32 -4.26 20.90
C ASN A 176 3.52 -5.58 20.92
N SER A 177 4.17 -6.71 20.67
CA SER A 177 3.52 -8.02 20.58
C SER A 177 4.27 -9.10 21.38
N GLY A 178 3.68 -10.29 21.48
CA GLY A 178 4.30 -11.43 22.17
C GLY A 178 5.54 -11.98 21.45
N PRO A 179 6.35 -12.80 22.15
CA PRO A 179 7.68 -13.21 21.71
C PRO A 179 7.70 -13.94 20.36
N LEU A 180 6.69 -14.78 20.07
CA LEU A 180 6.59 -15.51 18.81
C LEU A 180 6.49 -14.53 17.63
N LEU A 181 5.55 -13.59 17.67
CA LEU A 181 5.36 -12.62 16.60
C LEU A 181 6.57 -11.69 16.47
N THR A 182 7.22 -11.32 17.59
CA THR A 182 8.46 -10.55 17.57
C THR A 182 9.56 -11.26 16.78
N TRP A 183 9.75 -12.57 16.97
CA TRP A 183 10.73 -13.34 16.19
C TRP A 183 10.32 -13.47 14.72
N CYS A 184 9.04 -13.69 14.41
CA CYS A 184 8.54 -13.69 13.04
C CYS A 184 8.85 -12.34 12.34
N CYS A 185 8.60 -11.21 13.00
CA CYS A 185 8.91 -9.88 12.47
C CYS A 185 10.41 -9.69 12.24
N ARG A 186 11.28 -10.16 13.14
CA ARG A 186 12.75 -10.07 12.96
C ARG A 186 13.24 -10.88 11.76
N LEU A 187 12.77 -12.11 11.61
CA LEU A 187 13.09 -12.95 10.46
C LEU A 187 12.55 -12.33 9.16
N GLN A 188 11.36 -11.75 9.22
CA GLN A 188 10.76 -11.05 8.09
C GLN A 188 11.56 -9.81 7.68
N LEU A 189 12.07 -9.01 8.63
CA LEU A 189 12.91 -7.86 8.32
C LEU A 189 14.18 -8.29 7.58
N LEU A 190 14.83 -9.37 8.02
CA LEU A 190 16.00 -9.92 7.34
C LEU A 190 15.67 -10.35 5.90
N ALA A 191 14.58 -11.10 5.73
CA ALA A 191 14.13 -11.57 4.42
C ALA A 191 13.77 -10.41 3.48
N VAL A 192 13.08 -9.39 3.99
CA VAL A 192 12.68 -8.21 3.21
C VAL A 192 13.86 -7.35 2.81
N VAL A 193 14.82 -7.10 3.72
CA VAL A 193 16.04 -6.34 3.38
C VAL A 193 16.81 -7.06 2.28
N ALA A 194 17.05 -8.37 2.43
CA ALA A 194 17.73 -9.16 1.41
C ALA A 194 17.00 -9.09 0.07
N THR A 195 15.68 -9.29 0.09
CA THR A 195 14.86 -9.29 -1.12
C THR A 195 14.87 -7.93 -1.81
N ILE A 196 14.69 -6.82 -1.08
CA ILE A 196 14.73 -5.47 -1.66
C ILE A 196 16.08 -5.22 -2.34
N LEU A 197 17.19 -5.65 -1.75
CA LEU A 197 18.50 -5.51 -2.38
C LEU A 197 18.63 -6.37 -3.65
N LEU A 198 18.11 -7.61 -3.65
CA LEU A 198 18.08 -8.50 -4.81
C LEU A 198 17.18 -7.99 -5.96
N THR A 199 16.15 -7.18 -5.66
CA THR A 199 15.37 -6.49 -6.71
C THR A 199 16.19 -5.43 -7.45
N ALA A 200 17.32 -4.99 -6.87
CA ALA A 200 18.13 -3.87 -7.32
C ALA A 200 17.30 -2.60 -7.61
N SER A 201 16.17 -2.40 -6.93
CA SER A 201 15.28 -1.25 -7.13
C SER A 201 15.78 -0.04 -6.34
N ARG A 202 16.25 1.00 -7.03
CA ARG A 202 16.76 2.23 -6.38
C ARG A 202 15.70 2.91 -5.51
N SER A 203 14.50 3.15 -6.06
CA SER A 203 13.40 3.75 -5.29
C SER A 203 12.97 2.84 -4.15
N GLY A 204 13.00 1.52 -4.34
CA GLY A 204 12.79 0.54 -3.29
C GLY A 204 13.80 0.63 -2.16
N THR A 205 15.09 0.77 -2.48
CA THR A 205 16.17 0.96 -1.49
C THR A 205 16.01 2.27 -0.72
N VAL A 206 15.67 3.37 -1.38
CA VAL A 206 15.42 4.66 -0.69
C VAL A 206 14.17 4.55 0.21
N ALA A 207 13.07 3.97 -0.30
CA ALA A 207 11.86 3.74 0.49
C ALA A 207 12.13 2.85 1.71
N MET A 208 12.94 1.80 1.56
CA MET A 208 13.39 0.94 2.66
C MET A 208 14.17 1.73 3.72
N THR A 209 15.18 2.51 3.32
CA THR A 209 15.97 3.34 4.24
C THR A 209 15.08 4.28 5.02
N VAL A 210 14.12 4.91 4.35
CA VAL A 210 13.17 5.81 5.00
C VAL A 210 12.18 5.06 5.90
N ALA A 211 11.75 3.86 5.53
CA ALA A 211 10.93 3.02 6.39
C ALA A 211 11.66 2.66 7.71
N PHE A 212 12.98 2.45 7.65
CA PHE A 212 13.83 2.25 8.83
C PHE A 212 14.05 3.50 9.68
N SER A 213 13.65 4.70 9.24
CA SER A 213 13.69 5.91 10.10
C SER A 213 12.89 5.71 11.40
N PHE A 214 11.82 4.90 11.37
CA PHE A 214 11.08 4.54 12.58
C PHE A 214 11.92 3.72 13.57
N ALA A 215 12.87 2.91 13.10
CA ALA A 215 13.78 2.18 13.97
C ALA A 215 14.64 3.13 14.81
N LEU A 216 14.99 4.32 14.30
CA LEU A 216 15.73 5.34 15.05
C LEU A 216 14.92 5.87 16.23
N VAL A 217 13.61 6.04 16.06
CA VAL A 217 12.70 6.46 17.15
C VAL A 217 12.65 5.39 18.24
N LEU A 218 12.53 4.11 17.85
CA LEU A 218 12.56 2.99 18.80
C LEU A 218 13.92 2.91 19.51
N TRP A 219 15.00 3.10 18.75
CA TRP A 219 16.36 3.04 19.26
C TRP A 219 16.64 4.15 20.26
N HIS A 220 16.19 5.39 20.01
CA HIS A 220 16.39 6.53 20.92
C HIS A 220 15.84 6.25 22.33
N GLY A 221 14.64 5.66 22.42
CA GLY A 221 13.98 5.31 23.68
C GLY A 221 14.46 4.00 24.34
N ALA A 222 15.35 3.23 23.69
CA ALA A 222 15.76 1.91 24.19
C ALA A 222 16.88 1.97 25.26
N PRO A 223 16.93 1.01 26.20
CA PRO A 223 18.07 0.84 27.12
C PRO A 223 19.40 0.62 26.39
N ARG A 224 20.53 1.02 27.01
CA ARG A 224 21.88 0.92 26.41
C ARG A 224 22.21 -0.48 25.89
N LYS A 225 21.85 -1.54 26.62
CA LYS A 225 22.04 -2.93 26.18
C LYS A 225 21.29 -3.24 24.88
N GLN A 226 20.03 -2.83 24.78
CA GLN A 226 19.24 -3.02 23.56
C GLN A 226 19.81 -2.20 22.40
N LYS A 227 20.26 -0.96 22.66
CA LYS A 227 20.92 -0.11 21.66
C LYS A 227 22.16 -0.77 21.07
N MET A 228 23.01 -1.36 21.92
CA MET A 228 24.21 -2.07 21.50
C MET A 228 23.88 -3.34 20.70
N LEU A 229 22.92 -4.14 21.18
CA LEU A 229 22.49 -5.36 20.49
C LEU A 229 21.86 -5.07 19.13
N SER A 230 21.01 -4.03 19.01
CA SER A 230 20.42 -3.65 17.74
C SER A 230 21.46 -3.10 16.76
N ALA A 231 22.45 -2.33 17.24
CA ALA A 231 23.54 -1.84 16.43
C ALA A 231 24.44 -2.99 15.93
N ALA A 232 24.78 -3.94 16.81
CA ALA A 232 25.53 -5.13 16.42
C ALA A 232 24.77 -5.99 15.41
N ALA A 233 23.46 -6.22 15.64
CA ALA A 233 22.62 -6.96 14.71
C ALA A 233 22.51 -6.27 13.34
N ALA A 234 22.38 -4.93 13.32
CA ALA A 234 22.39 -4.15 12.08
C ALA A 234 23.73 -4.24 11.34
N GLY A 235 24.86 -4.20 12.07
CA GLY A 235 26.20 -4.37 11.50
C GLY A 235 26.40 -5.76 10.90
N VAL A 236 26.02 -6.81 11.63
CA VAL A 236 26.08 -8.20 11.13
C VAL A 236 25.20 -8.37 9.89
N MET A 237 23.98 -7.85 9.93
CA MET A 237 23.07 -7.87 8.77
C MET A 237 23.69 -7.14 7.58
N ALA A 238 24.29 -5.96 7.78
CA ALA A 238 24.96 -5.23 6.70
C ALA A 238 26.12 -6.04 6.09
N CYS A 239 26.97 -6.66 6.92
CA CYS A 239 28.06 -7.53 6.44
C CYS A 239 27.52 -8.72 5.64
N ILE A 240 26.46 -9.38 6.12
CA ILE A 240 25.81 -10.49 5.41
C ILE A 240 25.28 -10.00 4.06
N MET A 241 24.61 -8.85 4.01
CA MET A 241 24.05 -8.32 2.76
C MET A 241 25.13 -7.92 1.76
N ILE A 242 26.24 -7.32 2.21
CA ILE A 242 27.37 -6.98 1.34
C ILE A 242 27.95 -8.26 0.71
N ALA A 243 28.07 -9.34 1.47
CA ALA A 243 28.61 -10.60 0.98
C ALA A 243 27.61 -11.41 0.11
N ALA A 244 26.32 -11.39 0.46
CA ALA A 244 25.31 -12.24 -0.17
C ALA A 244 24.61 -11.61 -1.39
N VAL A 245 24.55 -10.27 -1.49
CA VAL A 245 23.88 -9.59 -2.61
C VAL A 245 24.85 -9.44 -3.79
N PRO A 246 24.45 -9.79 -5.03
CA PRO A 246 25.32 -9.68 -6.20
C PRO A 246 25.86 -8.26 -6.43
N ALA A 247 27.12 -8.17 -6.88
CA ALA A 247 27.77 -6.90 -7.21
C ALA A 247 26.98 -6.07 -8.24
N SER A 248 26.29 -6.72 -9.18
CA SER A 248 25.42 -6.06 -10.16
C SER A 248 24.25 -5.30 -9.52
N SER A 249 23.67 -5.83 -8.44
CA SER A 249 22.62 -5.15 -7.68
C SER A 249 23.16 -3.88 -7.02
N TRP A 250 24.35 -3.97 -6.41
CA TRP A 250 25.02 -2.81 -5.82
C TRP A 250 25.38 -1.74 -6.86
N LEU A 251 25.93 -2.15 -8.00
CA LEU A 251 26.29 -1.24 -9.08
C LEU A 251 25.07 -0.50 -9.62
N ARG A 252 23.95 -1.21 -9.79
CA ARG A 252 22.68 -0.58 -10.22
C ARG A 252 22.14 0.38 -9.18
N ILE A 253 22.24 0.07 -7.89
CA ILE A 253 21.81 1.00 -6.83
C ILE A 253 22.71 2.25 -6.82
N ALA A 254 24.02 2.08 -7.01
CA ALA A 254 25.00 3.17 -7.02
C ALA A 254 24.82 4.16 -8.19
N THR A 255 24.31 3.72 -9.34
CA THR A 255 24.04 4.59 -10.51
C THR A 255 22.83 5.51 -10.33
N LEU A 256 22.14 5.48 -9.18
CA LEU A 256 21.07 6.45 -8.88
C LEU A 256 21.56 7.90 -8.98
N GLY A 257 22.76 8.19 -8.48
CA GLY A 257 23.29 9.55 -8.45
C GLY A 257 23.63 10.11 -9.84
N SER A 258 24.18 9.27 -10.73
CA SER A 258 24.53 9.69 -12.09
C SER A 258 23.30 9.87 -12.98
N GLU A 259 22.31 8.97 -12.91
CA GLU A 259 21.08 9.10 -13.72
C GLU A 259 20.23 10.31 -13.34
N VAL A 260 20.23 10.70 -12.05
CA VAL A 260 19.57 11.94 -11.61
C VAL A 260 20.27 13.17 -12.19
N LYS A 261 21.60 13.15 -12.30
CA LYS A 261 22.38 14.26 -12.89
C LYS A 261 22.23 14.35 -14.41
N GLU A 262 22.17 13.21 -15.09
CA GLU A 262 22.05 13.13 -16.56
C GLU A 262 20.63 13.39 -17.07
N GLY A 263 19.62 13.43 -16.18
CA GLY A 263 18.25 13.78 -16.54
C GLY A 263 17.54 12.74 -17.44
N THR A 264 18.12 11.57 -17.63
CA THR A 264 17.52 10.52 -18.47
C THR A 264 16.53 9.66 -17.67
N LEU A 265 16.80 9.37 -16.38
CA LEU A 265 15.96 8.57 -15.47
C LEU A 265 15.26 7.37 -16.14
N ASN A 266 15.94 6.65 -17.05
CA ASN A 266 15.36 5.61 -17.93
C ASN A 266 14.23 6.10 -18.86
N SER A 267 14.47 7.14 -19.65
CA SER A 267 13.51 7.73 -20.62
C SER A 267 12.23 8.32 -20.02
N ARG A 268 12.16 8.49 -18.69
CA ARG A 268 10.99 9.03 -18.00
C ARG A 268 10.71 10.49 -18.34
N THR A 269 11.73 11.26 -18.67
CA THR A 269 11.56 12.67 -19.05
C THR A 269 10.72 12.84 -20.32
N VAL A 270 10.81 11.90 -21.26
CA VAL A 270 9.95 11.88 -22.45
C VAL A 270 8.50 11.59 -22.07
N LEU A 271 8.28 10.58 -21.23
CA LEU A 271 6.94 10.21 -20.73
C LEU A 271 6.30 11.37 -19.95
N TRP A 272 7.07 12.04 -19.10
CA TRP A 272 6.61 13.17 -18.30
C TRP A 272 6.32 14.40 -19.15
N GLY A 273 7.21 14.72 -20.09
CA GLY A 273 7.01 15.81 -21.03
C GLY A 273 5.77 15.61 -21.90
N ALA A 274 5.50 14.37 -22.34
CA ALA A 274 4.28 14.03 -23.06
C ALA A 274 3.03 14.18 -22.17
N GLY A 275 3.07 13.71 -20.92
CA GLY A 275 1.97 13.85 -19.96
C GLY A 275 1.65 15.31 -19.64
N VAL A 276 2.68 16.14 -19.40
CA VAL A 276 2.49 17.58 -19.15
C VAL A 276 1.92 18.30 -20.37
N ARG A 277 2.33 17.93 -21.59
CA ARG A 277 1.71 18.48 -22.82
C ARG A 277 0.25 18.08 -22.93
N ALA A 278 -0.10 16.82 -22.68
CA ALA A 278 -1.49 16.35 -22.71
C ALA A 278 -2.37 17.04 -21.66
N LEU A 279 -1.81 17.41 -20.50
CA LEU A 279 -2.51 18.19 -19.49
C LEU A 279 -2.80 19.63 -19.94
N GLY A 280 -1.99 20.21 -20.83
CA GLY A 280 -2.11 21.60 -21.28
C GLY A 280 -3.48 21.93 -21.89
N ASP A 281 -4.10 20.96 -22.57
CA ASP A 281 -5.40 21.13 -23.22
C ASP A 281 -6.59 20.98 -22.25
N VAL A 282 -6.39 20.28 -21.13
CA VAL A 282 -7.43 19.94 -20.14
C VAL A 282 -6.94 20.13 -18.68
N PRO A 283 -6.41 21.30 -18.31
CA PRO A 283 -5.63 21.46 -17.07
C PRO A 283 -6.45 21.24 -15.80
N LEU A 284 -7.72 21.64 -15.78
CA LEU A 284 -8.57 21.51 -14.59
C LEU A 284 -9.14 20.10 -14.43
N GLN A 285 -9.53 19.47 -15.53
CA GLN A 285 -10.32 18.24 -15.54
C GLN A 285 -9.54 16.96 -15.86
N GLY A 286 -8.35 17.10 -16.46
CA GLY A 286 -7.51 15.99 -16.87
C GLY A 286 -8.06 15.21 -18.07
N VAL A 287 -7.28 14.22 -18.51
CA VAL A 287 -7.54 13.43 -19.71
C VAL A 287 -8.45 12.21 -19.48
N GLY A 288 -8.76 11.87 -18.22
CA GLY A 288 -9.48 10.66 -17.86
C GLY A 288 -8.71 9.80 -16.87
N ALA A 289 -9.37 9.31 -15.82
CA ALA A 289 -8.78 8.37 -14.88
C ALA A 289 -8.29 7.11 -15.62
N GLY A 290 -7.06 6.66 -15.40
CA GLY A 290 -6.45 5.55 -16.12
C GLY A 290 -6.04 5.82 -17.57
N ALA A 291 -6.35 6.99 -18.14
CA ALA A 291 -6.14 7.28 -19.56
C ALA A 291 -4.74 7.82 -19.88
N TYR A 292 -3.81 7.85 -18.91
CA TYR A 292 -2.44 8.34 -19.14
C TYR A 292 -1.75 7.67 -20.35
N PRO A 293 -1.76 6.34 -20.53
CA PRO A 293 -1.08 5.70 -21.65
C PRO A 293 -1.60 6.13 -23.02
N ASP A 294 -2.91 6.34 -23.14
CA ASP A 294 -3.55 6.79 -24.38
C ASP A 294 -3.32 8.29 -24.64
N ALA A 295 -3.28 9.10 -23.58
CA ALA A 295 -3.02 10.53 -23.68
C ALA A 295 -1.61 10.84 -24.23
N ILE A 296 -0.64 9.96 -24.01
CA ILE A 296 0.73 10.11 -24.53
C ILE A 296 1.04 9.30 -25.78
N ALA A 297 0.04 8.58 -26.32
CA ALA A 297 0.22 7.65 -27.43
C ALA A 297 0.72 8.34 -28.72
N SER A 298 0.39 9.62 -28.93
CA SER A 298 0.89 10.39 -30.08
C SER A 298 2.40 10.65 -30.04
N VAL A 299 3.02 10.60 -28.86
CA VAL A 299 4.46 10.86 -28.66
C VAL A 299 5.25 9.57 -28.56
N VAL A 300 4.70 8.56 -27.87
CA VAL A 300 5.44 7.34 -27.49
C VAL A 300 4.95 6.10 -28.26
N GLY A 301 3.87 6.24 -29.01
CA GLY A 301 3.19 5.13 -29.67
C GLY A 301 2.42 4.24 -28.69
N ARG A 302 1.95 3.10 -29.20
CA ARG A 302 1.28 2.05 -28.42
C ARG A 302 2.12 0.76 -28.48
N PRO A 303 3.17 0.64 -27.65
CA PRO A 303 3.99 -0.56 -27.64
C PRO A 303 3.15 -1.79 -27.27
N GLN A 304 3.38 -2.92 -27.95
CA GLN A 304 2.63 -4.16 -27.68
C GLN A 304 3.15 -4.92 -26.46
N THR A 305 4.42 -4.71 -26.08
CA THR A 305 5.11 -5.50 -25.05
C THR A 305 5.09 -4.87 -23.66
N TRP A 306 4.69 -3.60 -23.54
CA TRP A 306 4.61 -2.89 -22.27
C TRP A 306 3.63 -1.72 -22.37
N THR A 307 3.13 -1.24 -21.24
CA THR A 307 2.23 -0.08 -21.18
C THR A 307 3.00 1.16 -20.74
N PRO A 308 2.96 2.28 -21.48
CA PRO A 308 3.64 3.50 -21.10
C PRO A 308 2.94 4.18 -19.92
N VAL A 309 3.49 3.98 -18.72
CA VAL A 309 2.99 4.55 -17.47
C VAL A 309 3.84 5.73 -17.01
N ALA A 310 3.28 6.61 -16.18
CA ALA A 310 3.96 7.81 -15.73
C ALA A 310 5.24 7.52 -14.91
N HIS A 311 5.33 6.36 -14.25
CA HIS A 311 6.36 6.10 -13.23
C HIS A 311 6.48 7.21 -12.17
N ASN A 312 5.39 7.93 -11.93
CA ASN A 312 5.22 8.94 -10.90
C ASN A 312 3.72 9.10 -10.65
N THR A 313 3.27 8.66 -9.49
CA THR A 313 1.84 8.61 -9.14
C THR A 313 1.22 10.00 -9.06
N PHE A 314 1.98 10.99 -8.59
CA PHE A 314 1.49 12.36 -8.50
C PHE A 314 1.28 12.97 -9.88
N LEU A 315 2.23 12.73 -10.80
CA LEU A 315 2.08 13.17 -12.18
C LEU A 315 0.94 12.43 -12.89
N SER A 316 0.82 11.12 -12.68
CA SER A 316 -0.30 10.31 -13.21
C SER A 316 -1.63 10.91 -12.79
N LEU A 317 -1.84 11.12 -11.49
CA LEU A 317 -3.06 11.72 -10.96
C LEU A 317 -3.31 13.13 -11.50
N LEU A 318 -2.28 13.96 -11.60
CA LEU A 318 -2.41 15.32 -12.15
C LEU A 318 -2.84 15.31 -13.61
N VAL A 319 -2.23 14.48 -14.45
CA VAL A 319 -2.57 14.38 -15.88
C VAL A 319 -3.95 13.75 -16.07
N GLU A 320 -4.22 12.64 -15.39
CA GLU A 320 -5.47 11.88 -15.53
C GLU A 320 -6.69 12.62 -14.99
N THR A 321 -6.55 13.35 -13.89
CA THR A 321 -7.71 13.95 -13.17
C THR A 321 -7.68 15.49 -13.12
N GLY A 322 -6.65 16.12 -13.66
CA GLY A 322 -6.45 17.56 -13.66
C GLY A 322 -6.18 18.13 -12.27
N PHE A 323 -6.07 19.45 -12.19
CA PHE A 323 -5.85 20.16 -10.92
C PHE A 323 -6.96 19.90 -9.90
N ILE A 324 -8.21 19.68 -10.32
CA ILE A 324 -9.33 19.44 -9.40
C ILE A 324 -9.13 18.10 -8.70
N GLY A 325 -8.97 17.01 -9.45
CA GLY A 325 -8.80 15.68 -8.88
C GLY A 325 -7.50 15.55 -8.08
N PHE A 326 -6.43 16.15 -8.58
CA PHE A 326 -5.15 16.21 -7.86
C PHE A 326 -5.27 16.95 -6.53
N SER A 327 -5.98 18.08 -6.48
CA SER A 327 -6.21 18.84 -5.24
C SER A 327 -7.06 18.05 -4.25
N LEU A 328 -8.09 17.34 -4.70
CA LEU A 328 -8.87 16.44 -3.85
C LEU A 328 -8.00 15.33 -3.25
N PHE A 329 -7.11 14.74 -4.07
CA PHE A 329 -6.17 13.73 -3.60
C PHE A 329 -5.17 14.29 -2.58
N LEU A 330 -4.60 15.47 -2.83
CA LEU A 330 -3.70 16.13 -1.89
C LEU A 330 -4.39 16.50 -0.58
N ALA A 331 -5.65 16.96 -0.62
CA ALA A 331 -6.43 17.23 0.57
C ALA A 331 -6.67 15.95 1.38
N PHE A 332 -7.07 14.86 0.73
CA PHE A 332 -7.20 13.54 1.35
C PHE A 332 -5.88 13.07 1.98
N PHE A 333 -4.77 13.14 1.23
CA PHE A 333 -3.46 12.73 1.72
C PHE A 333 -2.97 13.59 2.89
N GLY A 334 -3.25 14.90 2.84
CA GLY A 334 -3.03 15.84 3.94
C GLY A 334 -3.82 15.45 5.21
N MET A 335 -5.06 14.99 5.06
CA MET A 335 -5.85 14.46 6.18
C MET A 335 -5.27 13.18 6.78
N LEU A 336 -4.68 12.29 5.96
CA LEU A 336 -3.97 11.10 6.46
C LEU A 336 -2.74 11.49 7.28
N LEU A 337 -1.93 12.43 6.77
CA LEU A 337 -0.78 12.97 7.49
C LEU A 337 -1.22 13.61 8.80
N TRP A 338 -2.23 14.48 8.77
CA TRP A 338 -2.80 15.10 9.97
C TRP A 338 -3.26 14.06 10.99
N THR A 339 -3.97 13.03 10.53
CA THR A 339 -4.41 11.91 11.38
C THR A 339 -3.23 11.20 12.03
N ALA A 340 -2.18 10.87 11.26
CA ALA A 340 -0.96 10.26 11.79
C ALA A 340 -0.23 11.16 12.80
N PHE A 341 -0.11 12.46 12.53
CA PHE A 341 0.52 13.43 13.43
C PHE A 341 -0.20 13.57 14.77
N ARG A 342 -1.54 13.42 14.77
CA ARG A 342 -2.38 13.47 15.98
C ARG A 342 -2.32 12.18 16.81
N MET A 343 -1.79 11.09 16.27
CA MET A 343 -1.55 9.88 17.05
C MET A 343 -0.41 10.08 18.07
N GLN A 344 -0.36 9.23 19.08
CA GLN A 344 0.63 9.31 20.16
C GLN A 344 1.63 8.15 20.13
N GLY A 345 2.83 8.41 20.65
CA GLY A 345 3.89 7.42 20.83
C GLY A 345 4.34 6.75 19.53
N GLN A 346 4.60 5.44 19.61
CA GLN A 346 5.16 4.67 18.49
C GLN A 346 4.25 4.63 17.26
N SER A 347 2.93 4.67 17.42
CA SER A 347 1.99 4.57 16.30
C SER A 347 2.05 5.79 15.37
N ARG A 348 2.30 6.99 15.91
CA ARG A 348 2.53 8.21 15.10
C ARG A 348 3.71 8.02 14.16
N TRP A 349 4.86 7.69 14.73
CA TRP A 349 6.11 7.58 13.96
C TRP A 349 6.10 6.40 12.99
N MET A 350 5.47 5.28 13.35
CA MET A 350 5.24 4.17 12.44
C MET A 350 4.44 4.60 11.21
N TRP A 351 3.28 5.25 11.39
CA TRP A 351 2.45 5.66 10.25
C TRP A 351 3.08 6.78 9.43
N LEU A 352 3.78 7.73 10.05
CA LEU A 352 4.55 8.75 9.33
C LEU A 352 5.65 8.10 8.48
N ALA A 353 6.37 7.11 9.02
CA ALA A 353 7.36 6.35 8.24
C ALA A 353 6.72 5.54 7.11
N CYS A 354 5.56 4.91 7.33
CA CYS A 354 4.80 4.22 6.28
C CYS A 354 4.38 5.18 5.15
N LEU A 355 3.78 6.33 5.50
CA LEU A 355 3.33 7.31 4.52
C LEU A 355 4.51 7.93 3.76
N LEU A 356 5.63 8.21 4.45
CA LEU A 356 6.82 8.76 3.80
C LEU A 356 7.50 7.75 2.87
N ALA A 357 7.64 6.49 3.30
CA ALA A 357 8.14 5.41 2.45
C ALA A 357 7.24 5.20 1.21
N TRP A 358 5.92 5.25 1.40
CA TRP A 358 4.95 5.22 0.31
C TRP A 358 5.16 6.40 -0.64
N THR A 359 5.17 7.66 -0.15
CA THR A 359 5.38 8.88 -0.95
C THR A 359 6.65 8.81 -1.81
N ILE A 360 7.77 8.37 -1.22
CA ILE A 360 9.04 8.23 -1.95
C ILE A 360 8.94 7.14 -3.00
N GLY A 361 8.37 5.98 -2.66
CA GLY A 361 8.19 4.88 -3.59
C GLY A 361 7.31 5.24 -4.79
N VAL A 362 6.16 5.87 -4.53
CA VAL A 362 5.20 6.27 -5.58
C VAL A 362 5.64 7.49 -6.38
N SER A 363 6.66 8.23 -5.93
CA SER A 363 7.31 9.25 -6.77
C SER A 363 8.07 8.63 -7.96
N ALA A 364 8.35 7.32 -7.90
CA ALA A 364 9.04 6.57 -8.95
C ALA A 364 8.19 5.46 -9.58
N LEU A 365 6.91 5.36 -9.21
CA LEU A 365 5.95 4.33 -9.64
C LEU A 365 4.57 4.93 -9.94
N THR A 366 3.75 4.23 -10.72
CA THR A 366 2.33 4.56 -10.92
C THR A 366 1.51 3.58 -10.08
N TRP A 367 1.06 4.01 -8.90
CA TRP A 367 0.64 3.16 -7.79
C TRP A 367 -0.67 3.59 -7.13
N GLU A 368 -1.36 4.57 -7.69
CA GLU A 368 -2.64 5.08 -7.19
C GLU A 368 -3.76 4.04 -7.24
N ASN A 369 -3.69 3.07 -8.15
CA ASN A 369 -4.66 1.97 -8.28
C ASN A 369 -4.18 0.65 -7.65
N ARG A 370 -3.09 0.65 -6.88
CA ARG A 370 -2.55 -0.56 -6.27
C ARG A 370 -3.18 -0.81 -4.89
N LYS A 371 -3.56 -2.06 -4.63
CA LYS A 371 -4.23 -2.48 -3.39
C LYS A 371 -3.45 -2.12 -2.10
N PRO A 372 -2.11 -2.28 -2.02
CA PRO A 372 -1.35 -1.90 -0.82
C PRO A 372 -1.50 -0.42 -0.43
N THR A 373 -1.59 0.49 -1.41
CA THR A 373 -1.83 1.93 -1.18
C THR A 373 -3.11 2.15 -0.36
N TRP A 374 -4.21 1.55 -0.79
CA TRP A 374 -5.52 1.71 -0.15
C TRP A 374 -5.62 0.96 1.17
N MET A 375 -4.97 -0.20 1.29
CA MET A 375 -4.86 -0.92 2.55
C MET A 375 -4.17 -0.07 3.63
N ILE A 376 -3.07 0.61 3.32
CA ILE A 376 -2.38 1.52 4.26
C ILE A 376 -3.32 2.63 4.71
N PHE A 377 -4.05 3.25 3.78
CA PHE A 377 -4.99 4.32 4.10
C PHE A 377 -6.11 3.84 5.04
N GLY A 378 -6.73 2.71 4.72
CA GLY A 378 -7.77 2.10 5.56
C GLY A 378 -7.26 1.70 6.94
N LEU A 379 -6.10 1.04 7.03
CA LEU A 379 -5.52 0.63 8.30
C LEU A 379 -5.10 1.82 9.17
N LEU A 380 -4.56 2.88 8.58
CA LEU A 380 -4.21 4.10 9.31
C LEU A 380 -5.44 4.73 9.94
N LEU A 381 -6.49 4.94 9.14
CA LEU A 381 -7.74 5.53 9.62
C LEU A 381 -8.37 4.65 10.71
N ALA A 382 -8.49 3.35 10.49
CA ALA A 382 -9.05 2.42 11.47
C ALA A 382 -8.23 2.36 12.77
N HIS A 383 -6.89 2.27 12.68
CA HIS A 383 -6.02 2.23 13.86
C HIS A 383 -6.06 3.55 14.65
N SER A 384 -6.12 4.70 13.96
CA SER A 384 -6.25 6.01 14.62
C SER A 384 -7.52 6.10 15.45
N ALA A 385 -8.65 5.66 14.89
CA ALA A 385 -9.93 5.76 15.54
C ALA A 385 -10.16 4.67 16.60
N ALA A 386 -9.48 3.52 16.51
CA ALA A 386 -9.45 2.52 17.58
C ALA A 386 -8.66 2.99 18.82
N ARG A 387 -7.77 3.98 18.66
CA ARG A 387 -6.97 4.59 19.74
C ARG A 387 -7.50 5.91 20.27
N ALA A 388 -8.45 6.54 19.58
CA ALA A 388 -9.07 7.75 20.08
C ALA A 388 -9.68 7.44 21.46
N PRO A 389 -9.31 8.17 22.54
CA PRO A 389 -9.97 7.99 23.82
C PRO A 389 -11.46 8.14 23.58
N ALA A 390 -12.26 7.22 24.14
CA ALA A 390 -13.70 7.37 24.16
C ALA A 390 -13.99 8.73 24.81
N LEU A 391 -14.22 9.76 23.98
CA LEU A 391 -14.64 11.07 24.44
C LEU A 391 -15.97 10.83 25.14
N ALA A 392 -15.92 10.80 26.48
CA ALA A 392 -17.02 10.93 27.43
C ALA A 392 -18.37 10.31 26.99
N SER A 393 -18.55 9.00 27.22
CA SER A 393 -19.75 8.36 27.80
C SER A 393 -19.90 6.88 27.36
N PRO A 394 -20.32 5.96 28.25
CA PRO A 394 -20.63 4.56 27.89
C PRO A 394 -21.95 4.37 27.12
N GLY A 395 -22.57 5.43 26.62
CA GLY A 395 -23.84 5.35 25.91
C GLY A 395 -23.80 6.18 24.65
N LYS A 396 -24.06 5.57 23.49
CA LYS A 396 -24.10 6.19 22.15
C LYS A 396 -22.75 6.31 21.41
N ARG A 397 -22.13 5.16 21.13
CA ARG A 397 -21.71 4.95 19.73
C ARG A 397 -22.99 4.84 18.93
N GLN A 398 -23.46 5.95 18.34
CA GLN A 398 -24.62 5.95 17.44
C GLN A 398 -24.26 5.13 16.18
N ALA A 399 -24.41 3.82 16.27
CA ALA A 399 -24.86 3.04 15.14
C ALA A 399 -26.31 3.47 14.90
N LEU A 400 -26.58 4.05 13.73
CA LEU A 400 -27.96 4.22 13.30
C LEU A 400 -28.53 2.82 13.08
N PRO A 401 -29.61 2.42 13.77
CA PRO A 401 -30.30 1.19 13.42
C PRO A 401 -30.84 1.36 11.99
N MET A 402 -30.47 0.45 11.11
CA MET A 402 -31.15 0.29 9.82
C MET A 402 -32.56 -0.20 10.14
N THR A 403 -33.52 0.73 10.23
CA THR A 403 -34.92 0.36 10.41
C THR A 403 -35.42 -0.29 9.13
N PRO A 404 -36.04 -1.49 9.18
CA PRO A 404 -36.79 -1.99 8.05
C PRO A 404 -38.06 -1.14 7.94
N VAL A 405 -38.05 -0.15 7.07
CA VAL A 405 -39.28 0.44 6.54
C VAL A 405 -39.95 -0.68 5.77
N TRP A 406 -40.93 -1.35 6.38
CA TRP A 406 -42.09 -2.04 5.79
C TRP A 406 -42.76 -2.86 6.89
N ARG A 407 -43.56 -2.19 7.73
CA ARG A 407 -44.73 -2.78 8.37
C ARG A 407 -45.84 -1.75 8.40
N MET A 408 -47.05 -2.28 8.31
CA MET A 408 -48.38 -1.65 8.23
C MET A 408 -48.83 -1.47 6.78
N SER A 409 -50.00 -1.95 6.38
CA SER A 409 -51.07 -2.65 7.11
C SER A 409 -52.09 -3.10 6.08
#